data_AF-A0A7W1KL24-F1
#
_entry.id   AF-A0A7W1KL24-F1
#
_cell.length_a   1.000
_cell.length_b   1.000
_cell.length_c   1.000
_cell.angle_alpha   90.00
_cell.angle_beta   90.00
_cell.angle_gamma   90.00
#
_symmetry.space_group_name_H-M   'P 1'
#
loop_
_entity.id
_entity.type
_entity.pdbx_description
1 polymer ?
#
loop_
_entity_poly.entity_id
_entity_poly.type
_entity_poly.pdbx_seq_one_letter_code
_entity_poly.pdbx_strand_id
1 'polypeptide(L)'
;MPAPALSERDLTVLRSFARRIDPSDAGAHNNLGVLYYQKGLIEEAIGEFARALELDSKMQVAQTNLEIAYRDSGHYDRRVAELREAARARPKDRTARWELGRAYATVGRHDEAVVQFEALLVHHPNDVPTLIQLGLSDKARGRLDTASEWLSKA
;
A
#
# COMPACT_ATOMS: atom_id res chain seq x y z
N MET A 1 4.62 26.04 -9.15
CA MET A 1 4.87 26.70 -7.85
C MET A 1 4.69 25.63 -6.77
N PRO A 2 5.58 25.51 -5.78
CA PRO A 2 5.31 24.65 -4.62
C PRO A 2 4.01 25.12 -3.94
N ALA A 3 3.19 24.20 -3.45
CA ALA A 3 2.00 24.55 -2.67
C ALA A 3 2.43 25.42 -1.47
N PRO A 4 1.67 26.47 -1.11
CA PRO A 4 2.00 27.28 0.05
C PRO A 4 2.04 26.39 1.31
N ALA A 5 3.06 26.59 2.15
CA ALA A 5 3.15 25.91 3.43
C ALA A 5 1.87 26.16 4.24
N LEU A 6 1.34 25.11 4.90
CA LEU A 6 0.12 25.23 5.69
C LEU A 6 0.27 26.31 6.76
N SER A 7 -0.77 27.13 6.94
CA SER A 7 -0.75 28.13 8.00
C SER A 7 -0.88 27.47 9.37
N GLU A 8 -0.33 28.11 10.41
CA GLU A 8 -0.47 27.66 11.80
C GLU A 8 -1.94 27.59 12.24
N ARG A 9 -2.79 28.45 11.68
CA ARG A 9 -4.25 28.41 11.86
C ARG A 9 -4.86 27.14 11.28
N ASP A 10 -4.49 26.76 10.06
CA ASP A 10 -4.96 25.53 9.42
C ASP A 10 -4.54 24.28 10.21
N LEU A 11 -3.29 24.25 10.68
CA LEU A 11 -2.79 23.16 11.52
C LEU A 11 -3.55 23.08 12.86
N THR A 12 -3.87 24.23 13.46
CA THR A 12 -4.63 24.27 14.71
C THR A 12 -6.04 23.72 14.53
N VAL A 13 -6.71 24.08 13.43
CA VAL A 13 -8.05 23.56 13.10
C VAL A 13 -8.01 22.05 12.89
N LEU A 14 -7.04 21.55 12.11
CA LEU A 14 -6.88 20.12 11.86
C LEU A 14 -6.63 19.34 13.15
N ARG A 15 -5.73 19.83 14.02
CA ARG A 15 -5.45 19.20 15.32
C ARG A 15 -6.68 19.20 16.24
N SER A 16 -7.45 20.29 16.24
CA SER A 16 -8.68 20.35 17.03
C SER A 16 -9.73 19.36 16.50
N PHE A 17 -9.83 19.19 15.18
CA PHE A 17 -10.74 18.22 14.58
C PHE A 17 -10.30 16.79 14.90
N ALA A 18 -9.01 16.47 14.76
CA ALA A 18 -8.46 15.15 15.09
C ALA A 18 -8.70 14.74 16.55
N ARG A 19 -8.75 15.68 17.50
CA ARG A 19 -9.09 15.37 18.91
C ARG A 19 -10.56 15.05 19.15
N ARG A 20 -11.43 15.33 18.18
CA ARG A 20 -12.89 15.19 18.29
C ARG A 20 -13.45 14.00 17.54
N ILE A 21 -12.64 13.33 16.71
CA ILE A 21 -13.07 12.08 16.08
C ILE A 21 -13.16 10.96 17.13
N ASP A 22 -14.05 10.00 16.91
CA ASP A 22 -14.12 8.80 17.73
C ASP A 22 -12.89 7.91 17.44
N PRO A 23 -12.02 7.60 18.42
CA PRO A 23 -10.82 6.78 18.22
C PRO A 23 -11.09 5.32 17.82
N SER A 24 -12.35 4.89 17.86
CA SER A 24 -12.80 3.55 17.47
C SER A 24 -13.54 3.52 16.13
N ASP A 25 -13.79 4.67 15.52
CA ASP A 25 -14.47 4.78 14.23
C ASP A 25 -13.45 4.77 13.08
N ALA A 26 -13.37 3.65 12.36
CA ALA A 26 -12.53 3.49 11.18
C ALA A 26 -12.82 4.52 10.08
N GLY A 27 -14.11 4.88 9.90
CA GLY A 27 -14.53 5.88 8.92
C GLY A 27 -14.07 7.29 9.29
N ALA A 28 -14.09 7.63 10.58
CA ALA A 28 -13.57 8.90 11.06
C ALA A 28 -12.06 9.03 10.84
N HIS A 29 -11.29 7.97 11.12
CA HIS A 29 -9.86 7.90 10.82
C HIS A 29 -9.58 8.02 9.31
N ASN A 30 -10.31 7.29 8.45
CA ASN A 30 -10.16 7.43 7.00
C ASN A 30 -10.43 8.86 6.53
N ASN A 31 -11.50 9.49 7.01
CA ASN A 31 -11.84 10.87 6.62
C ASN A 31 -10.79 11.88 7.10
N LEU A 32 -10.24 11.69 8.30
CA LEU A 32 -9.14 12.50 8.81
C LEU A 32 -7.88 12.34 7.95
N GLY A 33 -7.55 11.11 7.56
CA GLY A 33 -6.45 10.82 6.64
C GLY A 33 -6.62 11.53 5.29
N VAL A 34 -7.84 11.55 4.72
CA VAL A 34 -8.13 12.30 3.48
C VAL A 34 -7.87 13.80 3.67
N LEU A 35 -8.28 14.38 4.80
CA LEU A 35 -8.04 15.79 5.09
C LEU A 35 -6.54 16.10 5.20
N TYR A 36 -5.77 15.25 5.89
CA TYR A 36 -4.31 15.38 5.96
C TYR A 36 -3.66 15.27 4.58
N TYR A 37 -4.09 14.30 3.78
CA TYR A 37 -3.58 14.10 2.42
C TYR A 37 -3.81 15.32 1.53
N GLN A 38 -5.01 15.87 1.54
CA GLN A 38 -5.36 17.09 0.77
C GLN A 38 -4.56 18.33 1.20
N LYS A 39 -4.06 18.33 2.45
CA LYS A 39 -3.22 19.38 3.00
C LYS A 39 -1.73 19.12 2.80
N GLY A 40 -1.34 18.01 2.15
CA GLY A 40 0.05 17.64 1.94
C GLY A 40 0.74 17.09 3.19
N LEU A 41 0.00 16.82 4.25
CA LEU A 41 0.49 16.19 5.48
C LEU A 41 0.49 14.67 5.29
N ILE A 42 1.42 14.20 4.46
CA ILE A 42 1.43 12.81 3.95
C ILE A 42 1.63 11.79 5.07
N GLU A 43 2.56 12.05 6.00
CA GLU A 43 2.88 11.13 7.09
C GLU A 43 1.70 10.95 8.05
N GLU A 44 1.03 12.05 8.39
CA GLU A 44 -0.20 12.02 9.18
C GLU A 44 -1.32 11.29 8.43
N ALA A 45 -1.46 11.52 7.11
CA ALA A 45 -2.45 10.81 6.30
C ALA A 45 -2.22 9.29 6.29
N ILE A 46 -0.97 8.86 6.08
CA ILE A 46 -0.58 7.45 6.11
C ILE A 46 -0.91 6.83 7.48
N GLY A 47 -0.60 7.52 8.57
CA GLY A 47 -0.91 7.08 9.93
C GLY A 47 -2.40 6.86 10.15
N GLU A 48 -3.23 7.80 9.73
CA GLU A 48 -4.68 7.72 9.90
C GLU A 48 -5.34 6.64 9.02
N PHE A 49 -4.88 6.48 7.77
CA PHE A 49 -5.35 5.38 6.92
C PHE A 49 -4.93 4.01 7.46
N ALA A 50 -3.70 3.89 7.98
CA ALA A 50 -3.25 2.67 8.65
C ALA A 50 -4.11 2.37 9.89
N ARG A 51 -4.43 3.39 10.69
CA ARG A 51 -5.30 3.23 11.86
C ARG A 51 -6.72 2.79 11.48
N ALA A 52 -7.28 3.34 10.40
CA ALA A 52 -8.57 2.89 9.88
C ALA A 52 -8.54 1.39 9.52
N LEU A 53 -7.45 0.91 8.92
CA LEU A 53 -7.28 -0.52 8.58
C LEU A 53 -6.98 -1.43 9.78
N GLU A 54 -6.43 -0.89 10.87
CA GLU A 54 -6.31 -1.61 12.14
C GLU A 54 -7.69 -1.84 12.79
N LEU A 55 -8.61 -0.87 12.66
CA LEU A 55 -9.97 -0.94 13.18
C LEU A 55 -10.90 -1.77 12.29
N ASP A 56 -10.81 -1.58 10.97
CA ASP A 56 -11.51 -2.38 9.95
C ASP A 56 -10.55 -2.79 8.83
N SER A 57 -10.01 -4.00 8.95
CA SER A 57 -9.08 -4.55 7.97
C SER A 57 -9.68 -4.80 6.58
N LYS A 58 -11.01 -4.70 6.42
CA LYS A 58 -11.72 -4.89 5.15
C LYS A 58 -12.13 -3.57 4.50
N MET A 59 -11.77 -2.44 5.09
CA MET A 59 -12.12 -1.11 4.58
C MET A 59 -11.34 -0.78 3.30
N GLN A 60 -11.87 -1.20 2.16
CA GLN A 60 -11.20 -1.09 0.85
C GLN A 60 -10.90 0.36 0.43
N VAL A 61 -11.73 1.31 0.86
CA VAL A 61 -11.47 2.75 0.64
C VAL A 61 -10.22 3.23 1.39
N ALA A 62 -10.02 2.81 2.64
CA ALA A 62 -8.84 3.18 3.42
C ALA A 62 -7.57 2.55 2.85
N GLN A 63 -7.65 1.30 2.38
CA GLN A 63 -6.55 0.65 1.66
C GLN A 63 -6.19 1.41 0.37
N THR A 64 -7.20 1.81 -0.40
CA THR A 64 -6.99 2.57 -1.64
C THR A 64 -6.33 3.92 -1.36
N ASN A 65 -6.81 4.64 -0.34
CA ASN A 65 -6.25 5.93 0.05
C ASN A 65 -4.81 5.80 0.57
N LEU A 66 -4.50 4.76 1.33
CA LEU A 66 -3.15 4.48 1.80
C LEU A 66 -2.18 4.22 0.64
N GLU A 67 -2.59 3.43 -0.35
CA GLU A 67 -1.79 3.17 -1.56
C GLU A 67 -1.55 4.43 -2.38
N ILE A 68 -2.57 5.27 -2.54
CA ILE A 68 -2.44 6.58 -3.20
C ILE A 68 -1.45 7.46 -2.42
N ALA A 69 -1.56 7.50 -1.09
CA ALA A 69 -0.68 8.30 -0.25
C ALA A 69 0.78 7.88 -0.39
N TYR A 70 1.08 6.57 -0.40
CA TYR A 70 2.44 6.08 -0.65
C TYR A 70 2.94 6.40 -2.06
N ARG A 71 2.08 6.25 -3.07
CA ARG A 71 2.44 6.46 -4.48
C ARG A 71 2.76 7.90 -4.80
N ASP A 72 1.83 8.79 -4.49
CA ASP A 72 1.89 10.18 -4.93
C ASP A 72 2.94 10.96 -4.14
N SER A 73 3.36 10.45 -2.99
CA SER A 73 4.42 11.03 -2.15
C SER A 73 5.80 10.41 -2.33
N GLY A 74 5.93 9.30 -3.08
CA GLY A 74 7.20 8.58 -3.24
C GLY A 74 7.68 7.82 -2.00
N HIS A 75 6.85 7.63 -0.97
CA HIS A 75 7.24 6.98 0.29
C HIS A 75 7.25 5.43 0.20
N TYR A 76 7.25 4.85 -0.99
CA TYR A 76 7.25 3.39 -1.15
C TYR A 76 8.54 2.73 -0.69
N ASP A 77 9.70 3.39 -0.70
CA ASP A 77 10.94 2.79 -0.19
C ASP A 77 10.83 2.44 1.30
N ARG A 78 10.20 3.33 2.08
CA ARG A 78 9.88 3.06 3.48
C ARG A 78 8.86 1.93 3.61
N ARG A 79 7.78 1.96 2.82
CA ARG A 79 6.76 0.91 2.80
C ARG A 79 7.37 -0.47 2.49
N VAL A 80 8.27 -0.54 1.53
CA VAL A 80 9.02 -1.75 1.18
C VAL A 80 9.85 -2.22 2.37
N ALA A 81 10.57 -1.34 3.06
CA ALA A 81 11.35 -1.71 4.23
C ALA A 81 10.49 -2.31 5.36
N GLU A 82 9.36 -1.67 5.67
CA GLU A 82 8.39 -2.14 6.68
C GLU A 82 7.80 -3.51 6.30
N LEU A 83 7.34 -3.67 5.05
CA LEU A 83 6.80 -4.93 4.55
C LEU A 83 7.85 -6.04 4.52
N ARG A 84 9.11 -5.71 4.23
CA ARG A 84 10.23 -6.65 4.25
C ARG A 84 10.50 -7.14 5.67
N GLU A 85 10.46 -6.26 6.67
CA GLU A 85 10.51 -6.70 8.08
C GLU A 85 9.29 -7.53 8.47
N ALA A 86 8.08 -7.14 8.06
CA ALA A 86 6.87 -7.90 8.36
C ALA A 86 6.93 -9.34 7.78
N ALA A 87 7.37 -9.48 6.53
CA ALA A 87 7.55 -10.77 5.87
C ALA A 87 8.68 -11.61 6.49
N ARG A 88 9.76 -10.98 6.99
CA ARG A 88 10.80 -11.66 7.77
C ARG A 88 10.30 -12.18 9.10
N ALA A 89 9.59 -11.33 9.85
CA ALA A 89 9.07 -11.66 11.18
C ALA A 89 7.98 -12.74 11.11
N ARG A 90 7.21 -12.76 10.03
CA ARG A 90 6.12 -13.73 9.79
C ARG A 90 6.27 -14.40 8.41
N PRO A 91 7.18 -15.38 8.26
CA PRO A 91 7.46 -15.99 6.96
C PRO A 91 6.27 -16.68 6.28
N LYS A 92 5.25 -17.07 7.06
CA LYS A 92 4.02 -17.71 6.61
C LYS A 92 2.86 -16.72 6.37
N ASP A 93 3.06 -15.44 6.64
CA ASP A 93 2.04 -14.42 6.41
C ASP A 93 1.95 -14.11 4.91
N ARG A 94 0.94 -14.73 4.28
CA ARG A 94 0.64 -14.58 2.86
C ARG A 94 0.37 -13.12 2.50
N THR A 95 -0.33 -12.38 3.37
CA THR A 95 -0.70 -10.99 3.14
C THR A 95 0.54 -10.10 3.15
N ALA A 96 1.44 -10.26 4.13
CA ALA A 96 2.68 -9.49 4.18
C ALA A 96 3.54 -9.71 2.91
N ARG A 97 3.63 -10.95 2.43
CA ARG A 97 4.37 -11.28 1.21
C ARG A 97 3.70 -10.72 -0.05
N TRP A 98 2.38 -10.82 -0.14
CA TRP A 98 1.57 -10.24 -1.22
C TRP A 98 1.77 -8.73 -1.32
N GLU A 99 1.63 -8.03 -0.20
CA GLU A 99 1.81 -6.58 -0.14
C GLU A 99 3.27 -6.17 -0.46
N LEU A 100 4.26 -6.96 -0.03
CA LEU A 100 5.66 -6.74 -0.40
C LEU A 100 5.91 -6.87 -1.90
N GLY A 101 5.33 -7.90 -2.55
CA GLY A 101 5.42 -8.08 -4.01
C GLY A 101 4.79 -6.91 -4.76
N ARG A 102 3.60 -6.46 -4.34
CA ARG A 102 2.94 -5.27 -4.89
C ARG A 102 3.79 -4.02 -4.72
N ALA A 103 4.35 -3.79 -3.53
CA ALA A 103 5.17 -2.63 -3.26
C ALA A 103 6.43 -2.61 -4.14
N TYR A 104 7.10 -3.76 -4.32
CA TYR A 104 8.22 -3.89 -5.25
C TYR A 104 7.82 -3.58 -6.70
N ALA A 105 6.68 -4.11 -7.17
CA ALA A 105 6.19 -3.84 -8.51
C ALA A 105 5.89 -2.34 -8.72
N THR A 106 5.32 -1.66 -7.72
CA THR A 106 5.02 -0.22 -7.80
C THR A 106 6.27 0.64 -7.91
N VAL A 107 7.39 0.27 -7.25
CA VAL A 107 8.66 1.00 -7.36
C VAL A 107 9.55 0.55 -8.53
N GLY A 108 9.01 -0.26 -9.45
CA GLY A 108 9.74 -0.75 -10.63
C GLY A 108 10.76 -1.85 -10.34
N ARG A 109 10.80 -2.36 -9.10
CA ARG A 109 11.67 -3.46 -8.65
C ARG A 109 11.06 -4.81 -9.00
N HIS A 110 10.86 -5.02 -10.30
CA HIS A 110 10.09 -6.14 -10.83
C HIS A 110 10.76 -7.50 -10.58
N ASP A 111 12.08 -7.56 -10.49
CA ASP A 111 12.79 -8.79 -10.14
C ASP A 111 12.47 -9.24 -8.71
N GLU A 112 12.47 -8.33 -7.74
CA GLU A 112 12.10 -8.66 -6.36
C GLU A 112 10.60 -8.97 -6.22
N ALA A 113 9.75 -8.31 -7.01
CA ALA A 113 8.31 -8.58 -7.05
C ALA A 113 8.01 -10.02 -7.48
N VAL A 114 8.64 -10.47 -8.57
CA VAL A 114 8.52 -11.86 -9.08
C VAL A 114 8.85 -12.87 -7.99
N VAL A 115 9.97 -12.69 -7.27
CA VAL A 115 10.38 -13.58 -6.18
C VAL A 115 9.30 -13.69 -5.10
N GLN A 116 8.63 -12.59 -4.76
CA GLN A 116 7.55 -12.64 -3.76
C GLN A 116 6.31 -13.36 -4.28
N PHE A 117 5.92 -13.12 -5.53
CA PHE A 117 4.73 -13.75 -6.13
C PHE A 117 4.93 -15.24 -6.40
N GLU A 118 6.10 -15.67 -6.89
CA GLU A 118 6.43 -17.09 -7.06
C GLU A 118 6.33 -17.86 -5.74
N ALA A 119 6.84 -17.28 -4.65
CA ALA A 119 6.74 -17.88 -3.32
C ALA A 119 5.29 -18.04 -2.81
N LEU A 120 4.34 -17.22 -3.29
CA LEU A 120 2.91 -17.39 -2.97
C LEU A 120 2.29 -18.56 -3.74
N LEU A 121 2.70 -18.77 -5.00
CA LEU A 121 2.17 -19.84 -5.85
C LEU A 121 2.61 -21.24 -5.42
N VAL A 122 3.73 -21.38 -4.68
CA VAL A 122 4.18 -22.67 -4.13
C VAL A 122 3.07 -23.38 -3.35
N HIS A 123 2.27 -22.62 -2.59
CA HIS A 123 1.17 -23.16 -1.79
C HIS A 123 -0.21 -22.90 -2.40
N HIS A 124 -0.31 -21.96 -3.35
CA HIS A 124 -1.56 -21.57 -3.99
C HIS A 124 -1.35 -21.44 -5.51
N PRO A 125 -1.12 -22.55 -6.23
CA PRO A 125 -0.66 -22.52 -7.63
C PRO A 125 -1.66 -21.89 -8.61
N ASN A 126 -2.94 -21.85 -8.24
CA ASN A 126 -4.02 -21.30 -9.07
C ASN A 126 -4.55 -19.96 -8.52
N ASP A 127 -3.77 -19.24 -7.71
CA ASP A 127 -4.19 -17.92 -7.23
C ASP A 127 -4.15 -16.89 -8.36
N VAL A 128 -5.31 -16.67 -8.98
CA VAL A 128 -5.50 -15.77 -10.13
C VAL A 128 -4.89 -14.38 -9.90
N PRO A 129 -5.12 -13.69 -8.75
CA PRO A 129 -4.49 -12.38 -8.52
C PRO A 129 -2.95 -12.44 -8.56
N THR A 130 -2.35 -13.48 -7.99
CA THR A 130 -0.88 -13.67 -8.02
C THR A 130 -0.38 -13.98 -9.42
N LEU A 131 -1.08 -14.81 -10.20
CA LEU A 131 -0.71 -15.11 -11.59
C LEU A 131 -0.74 -13.85 -12.47
N ILE A 132 -1.75 -13.00 -12.30
CA ILE A 132 -1.84 -11.71 -12.99
C ILE A 132 -0.65 -10.82 -12.63
N GLN A 133 -0.36 -10.63 -11.33
CA GLN A 133 0.73 -9.76 -10.90
C GLN A 133 2.11 -10.28 -11.32
N LEU A 134 2.30 -11.60 -11.34
CA LEU A 134 3.51 -12.25 -11.83
C LEU A 134 3.70 -12.00 -13.34
N GLY A 135 2.64 -12.21 -14.13
CA GLY A 135 2.66 -11.92 -15.57
C GLY A 135 2.92 -10.45 -15.90
N LEU A 136 2.32 -9.52 -15.14
CA LEU A 136 2.58 -8.08 -15.29
C LEU A 136 4.03 -7.72 -14.94
N SER A 137 4.59 -8.32 -13.88
CA SER A 137 5.98 -8.09 -13.47
C SER A 137 6.97 -8.65 -14.49
N ASP A 138 6.69 -9.82 -15.06
CA ASP A 138 7.50 -10.42 -16.14
C ASP A 138 7.44 -9.60 -17.43
N LYS A 139 6.26 -9.09 -17.78
CA LYS A 139 6.10 -8.17 -18.91
C LYS A 139 6.97 -6.93 -18.72
N ALA A 140 6.98 -6.35 -17.52
CA ALA A 140 7.79 -5.17 -17.21
C ALA A 140 9.31 -5.46 -17.23
N ARG A 141 9.73 -6.70 -16.97
CA ARG A 141 11.10 -7.21 -17.17
C ARG A 141 11.45 -7.50 -18.63
N GLY A 142 10.50 -7.35 -19.57
CA GLY A 142 10.67 -7.71 -20.97
C GLY A 142 10.57 -9.21 -21.27
N ARG A 143 10.18 -10.04 -20.30
CA ARG A 143 10.00 -11.49 -20.46
C ARG A 143 8.58 -11.80 -20.95
N LEU A 144 8.33 -11.49 -22.21
CA LEU A 144 6.99 -11.57 -22.79
C LEU A 144 6.44 -13.00 -22.88
N ASP A 145 7.32 -13.98 -23.13
CA ASP A 145 6.93 -15.40 -23.20
C ASP A 145 6.41 -15.91 -21.85
N THR A 146 7.18 -15.71 -20.78
CA THR A 146 6.77 -16.13 -19.43
C THR A 146 5.56 -15.33 -18.93
N ALA A 147 5.48 -14.03 -19.27
CA ALA A 147 4.32 -13.22 -18.97
C ALA A 147 3.04 -13.79 -19.61
N SER A 148 3.10 -14.20 -20.88
CA SER A 148 1.96 -14.80 -21.59
C SER A 148 1.54 -16.12 -20.96
N GLU A 149 2.51 -16.95 -20.56
CA GLU A 149 2.22 -18.21 -19.87
C GLU A 149 1.50 -17.99 -18.54
N TRP A 150 1.94 -17.04 -17.72
CA TRP A 150 1.30 -16.72 -16.45
C TRP A 150 -0.11 -16.14 -16.63
N LEU A 151 -0.27 -15.20 -17.56
CA LEU A 151 -1.56 -14.57 -17.85
C LEU A 151 -2.57 -15.55 -18.46
N SER A 152 -2.10 -16.59 -19.16
CA SER A 152 -2.98 -17.64 -19.70
C SER A 152 -3.48 -18.63 -18.62
N LYS A 153 -2.79 -18.68 -17.47
CA LYS A 153 -3.16 -19.53 -16.33
C LYS A 153 -4.05 -18.82 -15.31
N ALA A 154 -4.14 -17.49 -15.40
CA ALA A 154 -4.98 -16.64 -14.57
C ALA A 154 -6.44 -16.68 -15.02
#